data_AF-A0A1K2HMZ1-F1
#
_entry.id   AF-A0A1K2HMZ1-F1
#
_cell.length_a   1.000
_cell.length_b   1.000
_cell.length_c   1.000
_cell.angle_alpha   90.00
_cell.angle_beta   90.00
_cell.angle_gamma   90.00
#
_symmetry.space_group_name_H-M   'P 1'
#
loop_
_entity.id
_entity.type
_entity.pdbx_description
1 polymer ?
#
loop_
_entity_poly.entity_id
_entity_poly.type
_entity_poly.pdbx_seq_one_letter_code
_entity_poly.pdbx_strand_id
1 'polypeptide(L)'
;MKLPSRATSFLIGLAAIALVVALQTFNSVVCYRHDLATWGLSLCFVAVPMLPAVLALAGPQPLRAVGASLLFAPWLVYAYYIDCIKPYTGGGASMIYVAVVLYGLPSAIVGTLLTGPLLRWLAKRAS
;
A
#
# COMPACT_ATOMS: atom_id res chain seq x y z
N MET A 1 11.29 -22.64 -8.90
CA MET A 1 10.24 -22.32 -7.91
C MET A 1 8.94 -22.22 -8.68
N LYS A 2 8.00 -23.15 -8.44
CA LYS A 2 6.69 -23.09 -9.09
C LYS A 2 5.92 -21.92 -8.50
N LEU A 3 5.28 -21.12 -9.35
CA LEU A 3 4.37 -20.09 -8.88
C LEU A 3 3.24 -20.75 -8.07
N PRO A 4 2.82 -20.16 -6.96
CA PRO A 4 1.74 -20.72 -6.15
C PRO A 4 0.42 -20.74 -6.93
N SER A 5 -0.53 -21.54 -6.46
CA SER A 5 -1.87 -21.59 -7.05
C SER A 5 -2.53 -20.21 -7.09
N ARG A 6 -3.53 -20.02 -7.97
CA ARG A 6 -4.29 -18.75 -8.03
C ARG A 6 -4.92 -18.41 -6.67
N ALA A 7 -5.48 -19.39 -5.97
CA ALA A 7 -6.10 -19.20 -4.66
C ALA A 7 -5.08 -18.72 -3.61
N THR A 8 -3.91 -19.36 -3.56
CA THR A 8 -2.82 -18.95 -2.67
C THR A 8 -2.30 -17.56 -3.03
N SER A 9 -2.12 -17.27 -4.32
CA SER A 9 -1.70 -15.95 -4.82
C SER A 9 -2.69 -14.85 -4.42
N PHE A 10 -3.99 -15.15 -4.49
CA PHE A 10 -5.05 -14.24 -4.08
C PHE A 10 -5.00 -13.97 -2.57
N LEU A 11 -4.85 -15.00 -1.74
CA LEU A 11 -4.72 -14.85 -0.29
C LEU A 11 -3.49 -14.02 0.10
N ILE A 12 -2.35 -14.23 -0.56
CA ILE A 12 -1.14 -13.44 -0.34
C ILE A 12 -1.37 -11.97 -0.73
N GLY A 13 -1.98 -11.72 -1.88
CA GLY A 13 -2.32 -10.36 -2.30
C GLY A 13 -3.30 -9.68 -1.36
N LEU A 14 -4.32 -10.41 -0.88
CA LEU A 14 -5.30 -9.91 0.07
C LEU A 14 -4.65 -9.57 1.41
N ALA A 15 -3.75 -10.44 1.89
CA ALA A 15 -2.97 -10.20 3.11
C ALA A 15 -2.08 -8.95 2.97
N ALA A 16 -1.47 -8.72 1.80
CA ALA A 16 -0.67 -7.51 1.55
C ALA A 16 -1.52 -6.23 1.61
N ILE A 17 -2.73 -6.23 1.04
CA ILE A 17 -3.66 -5.10 1.15
C ILE A 17 -4.11 -4.92 2.61
N ALA A 18 -4.44 -6.01 3.30
CA ALA A 18 -4.84 -5.96 4.71
C ALA A 18 -3.75 -5.35 5.60
N LEU A 19 -2.47 -5.66 5.33
CA LEU A 19 -1.34 -5.05 6.04
C LEU A 19 -1.22 -3.54 5.80
N VAL A 20 -1.49 -3.07 4.57
CA VAL A 20 -1.54 -1.63 4.28
C VAL A 20 -2.68 -0.95 5.05
N VAL A 21 -3.87 -1.57 5.09
CA VAL A 21 -5.01 -1.06 5.86
C VAL A 21 -4.69 -1.07 7.35
N ALA A 22 -4.04 -2.11 7.86
CA ALA A 22 -3.59 -2.18 9.25
C ALA A 22 -2.57 -1.07 9.56
N LEU A 23 -1.64 -0.78 8.65
CA LEU A 23 -0.68 0.32 8.81
C LEU A 23 -1.37 1.69 8.82
N GLN A 24 -2.34 1.92 7.92
CA GLN A 24 -3.15 3.14 7.95
C GLN A 24 -3.96 3.25 9.26
N THR A 25 -4.49 2.13 9.73
CA THR A 25 -5.27 2.09 10.98
C THR A 25 -4.38 2.40 12.18
N PHE A 26 -3.16 1.86 12.21
CA PHE A 26 -2.14 2.20 13.21
C PHE A 26 -1.86 3.71 13.21
N ASN A 27 -1.59 4.31 12.04
CA ASN A 27 -1.39 5.76 11.93
C ASN A 27 -2.62 6.53 12.45
N SER A 28 -3.82 6.14 12.03
CA SER A 28 -5.08 6.77 12.42
C SER A 28 -5.30 6.78 13.92
N VAL A 29 -5.03 5.67 14.61
CA VAL A 29 -5.28 5.51 16.05
C VAL A 29 -4.14 6.10 16.90
N VAL A 30 -2.89 5.79 16.55
CA VAL A 30 -1.72 6.15 17.37
C VAL A 30 -1.31 7.60 17.15
N CYS A 31 -1.32 8.05 15.90
CA CYS A 31 -0.87 9.40 15.55
C CYS A 31 -2.03 10.41 15.63
N TYR A 32 -3.10 10.16 14.89
CA TYR A 32 -4.17 11.15 14.70
C TYR A 32 -5.33 11.04 15.71
N ARG A 33 -5.34 9.99 16.53
CA ARG A 33 -6.37 9.72 17.56
C ARG A 33 -7.80 9.77 16.98
N HIS A 34 -7.94 9.33 15.73
CA HIS A 34 -9.20 9.31 15.02
C HIS A 34 -10.20 8.35 15.67
N ASP A 35 -11.47 8.76 15.66
CA ASP A 35 -12.62 7.89 15.93
C ASP A 35 -12.97 7.03 14.70
N LEU A 36 -14.02 6.20 14.80
CA LEU A 36 -14.44 5.32 13.70
C LEU A 36 -14.81 6.09 12.41
N ALA A 37 -15.46 7.25 12.55
CA ALA A 37 -15.90 8.04 11.40
C ALA A 37 -14.71 8.68 10.69
N THR A 38 -13.80 9.32 11.44
CA THR A 38 -12.59 9.94 10.90
C THR A 38 -11.57 8.92 10.40
N TRP A 39 -11.50 7.73 11.02
CA TRP A 39 -10.75 6.59 10.48
C TRP A 39 -11.31 6.16 9.11
N GLY A 40 -12.63 6.00 8.98
CA GLY A 40 -13.28 5.64 7.72
C GLY A 40 -13.00 6.67 6.62
N LEU A 41 -13.08 7.96 6.93
CA LEU A 41 -12.70 9.03 6.00
C LEU A 41 -11.21 8.98 5.64
N SER A 42 -10.33 8.65 6.60
CA SER A 42 -8.89 8.53 6.34
C SER A 42 -8.57 7.40 5.35
N LEU A 43 -9.38 6.35 5.30
CA LEU A 43 -9.22 5.26 4.34
C LEU A 43 -9.46 5.71 2.90
N CYS A 44 -10.24 6.76 2.65
CA CYS A 44 -10.43 7.31 1.30
C CYS A 44 -9.10 7.77 0.67
N PHE A 45 -8.18 8.32 1.47
CA PHE A 45 -6.85 8.72 1.01
C PHE A 45 -5.95 7.53 0.66
N VAL A 46 -6.20 6.36 1.27
CA VAL A 46 -5.48 5.12 0.98
C VAL A 46 -6.11 4.35 -0.17
N ALA A 47 -7.44 4.44 -0.32
CA ALA A 47 -8.19 3.74 -1.35
C ALA A 47 -7.69 4.09 -2.76
N VAL A 48 -7.41 5.37 -3.02
CA VAL A 48 -6.94 5.84 -4.34
C VAL A 48 -5.58 5.20 -4.71
N PRO A 49 -4.50 5.30 -3.91
CA PRO A 49 -3.25 4.59 -4.16
C PRO A 49 -3.36 3.06 -4.17
N MET A 50 -4.35 2.48 -3.50
CA MET A 50 -4.56 1.03 -3.47
C MET A 50 -5.35 0.46 -4.65
N LEU A 51 -5.94 1.30 -5.52
CA LEU A 51 -6.64 0.84 -6.73
C LEU A 51 -5.82 -0.16 -7.56
N PRO A 52 -4.51 0.05 -7.86
CA PRO A 52 -3.71 -0.91 -8.62
C PRO A 52 -3.60 -2.28 -7.94
N ALA A 53 -3.57 -2.32 -6.60
CA ALA A 53 -3.50 -3.58 -5.85
C ALA A 53 -4.83 -4.34 -5.91
N VAL A 54 -5.95 -3.64 -5.74
CA VAL A 54 -7.30 -4.22 -5.82
C VAL A 54 -7.58 -4.74 -7.25
N LEU A 55 -7.22 -3.97 -8.27
CA LEU A 55 -7.35 -4.40 -9.67
C LEU A 55 -6.44 -5.61 -9.98
N ALA A 56 -5.24 -5.66 -9.40
CA ALA A 56 -4.35 -6.81 -9.54
C ALA A 56 -4.93 -8.10 -8.93
N LEU A 57 -5.64 -8.01 -7.79
CA LEU A 57 -6.31 -9.16 -7.17
C LEU A 57 -7.38 -9.79 -8.07
N ALA A 58 -8.19 -8.96 -8.75
CA ALA A 58 -9.21 -9.43 -9.68
C ALA A 58 -8.62 -9.96 -10.99
N GLY A 59 -7.38 -9.55 -11.32
CA GLY A 59 -6.71 -9.90 -12.55
C GLY A 59 -6.12 -11.33 -12.61
N PRO A 60 -5.42 -11.65 -13.71
CA PRO A 60 -4.81 -12.97 -13.91
C PRO A 60 -3.63 -13.28 -12.97
N GLN A 61 -3.04 -12.26 -12.33
CA GLN A 61 -1.84 -12.39 -11.50
C GLN A 61 -2.03 -11.64 -10.17
N PRO A 62 -2.75 -12.24 -9.19
CA PRO A 62 -3.05 -11.60 -7.90
C PRO A 62 -1.82 -11.20 -7.10
N LEU A 63 -0.68 -11.89 -7.27
CA LEU A 63 0.59 -11.55 -6.60
C LEU A 63 1.10 -10.16 -6.96
N ARG A 64 0.65 -9.55 -8.06
CA ARG A 64 1.02 -8.16 -8.41
C ARG A 64 0.50 -7.15 -7.38
N ALA A 65 -0.55 -7.50 -6.63
CA ALA A 65 -1.04 -6.70 -5.51
C ALA A 65 0.04 -6.50 -4.43
N VAL A 66 0.89 -7.51 -4.20
CA VAL A 66 2.01 -7.43 -3.25
C VAL A 66 2.97 -6.32 -3.63
N GLY A 67 3.32 -6.20 -4.91
CA GLY A 67 4.21 -5.14 -5.38
C GLY A 67 3.63 -3.75 -5.20
N ALA A 68 2.35 -3.56 -5.53
CA ALA A 68 1.66 -2.29 -5.27
C ALA A 68 1.67 -1.95 -3.78
N SER A 69 1.28 -2.90 -2.92
CA SER A 69 1.26 -2.72 -1.47
C SER A 69 2.66 -2.40 -0.91
N LEU A 70 3.70 -3.10 -1.37
CA LEU A 70 5.08 -2.87 -0.93
C LEU A 70 5.63 -1.52 -1.32
N LEU A 71 5.36 -1.02 -2.54
CA LEU A 71 5.83 0.31 -2.96
C LEU A 71 4.94 1.45 -2.44
N PHE A 72 3.72 1.14 -1.99
CA PHE A 72 2.87 2.12 -1.33
C PHE A 72 3.15 2.27 0.16
N ALA A 73 3.36 1.16 0.88
CA ALA A 73 3.51 1.17 2.34
C ALA A 73 4.56 2.17 2.90
N PRO A 74 5.72 2.40 2.27
CA PRO A 74 6.69 3.40 2.73
C PRO A 74 6.11 4.81 2.84
N TRP A 75 5.12 5.17 2.01
CA TRP A 75 4.47 6.48 2.09
C TRP A 75 3.64 6.63 3.36
N LEU A 76 2.99 5.56 3.84
CA LEU A 76 2.28 5.57 5.11
C LEU A 76 3.24 5.65 6.30
N VAL A 77 4.38 4.95 6.22
CA VAL A 77 5.44 5.07 7.24
C VAL A 77 6.02 6.49 7.25
N TYR A 78 6.23 7.07 6.08
CA TYR A 78 6.75 8.44 5.96
C TYR A 78 5.76 9.47 6.49
N ALA A 79 4.46 9.30 6.23
CA ALA A 79 3.42 10.15 6.82
C ALA A 79 3.44 10.11 8.35
N TYR A 80 3.52 8.92 8.94
CA TYR A 80 3.67 8.76 10.39
C TYR A 80 4.93 9.45 10.93
N TYR A 81 6.05 9.31 10.22
CA TYR A 81 7.31 9.95 10.63
C TYR A 81 7.18 11.48 10.65
N ILE A 82 6.65 12.08 9.59
CA ILE A 82 6.53 13.54 9.48
C ILE A 82 5.52 14.12 10.46
N ASP A 83 4.40 13.43 10.72
CA ASP A 83 3.37 14.00 11.57
C ASP A 83 3.56 13.68 13.06
N CYS A 84 4.18 12.54 13.38
CA CYS A 84 4.23 12.04 14.75
C CYS A 84 5.62 11.82 15.34
N ILE A 85 6.66 11.65 14.53
CA ILE A 85 8.04 11.54 15.05
C ILE A 85 8.76 12.88 14.96
N LYS A 86 8.64 13.57 13.83
CA LYS A 86 9.24 14.88 13.60
C LYS A 86 8.20 15.87 13.05
N PRO A 87 7.24 16.31 13.90
CA PRO A 87 6.13 17.15 13.50
C PRO A 87 6.58 18.40 12.74
N TYR A 88 5.88 18.71 11.66
CA TYR A 88 6.08 19.95 10.92
C TYR A 88 5.86 21.17 11.82
N THR A 89 6.84 22.07 11.92
CA THR A 89 6.80 23.24 12.81
C THR A 89 6.40 24.54 12.11
N GLY A 90 6.07 24.52 10.82
CA GLY A 90 5.84 25.72 10.01
C GLY A 90 4.45 26.37 10.14
N GLY A 91 3.79 26.25 11.30
CA GLY A 91 2.57 26.99 11.64
C GLY A 91 1.27 26.61 10.91
N GLY A 92 1.28 25.60 10.02
CA GLY A 92 0.11 25.11 9.29
C GLY A 92 -0.16 23.61 9.50
N ALA A 93 -1.34 23.14 9.07
CA ALA A 93 -1.68 21.71 9.08
C ALA A 93 -0.78 20.93 8.10
N SER A 94 -0.29 19.77 8.52
CA SER A 94 0.54 18.92 7.67
C SER A 94 -0.25 18.44 6.45
N MET A 95 0.34 18.63 5.26
CA MET A 95 -0.22 18.18 3.98
C MET A 95 0.40 16.86 3.52
N ILE A 96 0.99 16.08 4.44
CA ILE A 96 1.74 14.88 4.06
C ILE A 96 0.87 13.82 3.35
N TYR A 97 -0.42 13.73 3.69
CA TYR A 97 -1.34 12.84 2.98
C TYR A 97 -1.59 13.24 1.52
N VAL A 98 -1.37 14.50 1.15
CA VAL A 98 -1.36 14.90 -0.27
C VAL A 98 -0.20 14.20 -0.98
N ALA A 99 0.98 14.17 -0.36
CA ALA A 99 2.13 13.42 -0.89
C ALA A 99 1.86 11.90 -0.92
N VAL A 100 1.20 11.35 0.11
CA VAL A 100 0.78 9.93 0.12
C VAL A 100 -0.11 9.61 -1.08
N VAL A 101 -1.06 10.47 -1.42
CA VAL A 101 -1.92 10.24 -2.60
C VAL A 101 -1.14 10.44 -3.90
N LEU A 102 -0.46 11.59 -4.04
CA LEU A 102 0.21 11.99 -5.29
C LEU A 102 1.36 11.06 -5.67
N TYR A 103 2.15 10.60 -4.70
CA TYR A 103 3.28 9.71 -4.95
C TYR A 103 2.98 8.24 -4.65
N GLY A 104 2.01 7.95 -3.76
CA GLY A 104 1.62 6.58 -3.47
C GLY A 104 0.96 5.88 -4.65
N LEU A 105 0.08 6.56 -5.39
CA LEU A 105 -0.55 5.99 -6.58
C LEU A 105 0.46 5.60 -7.67
N PRO A 106 1.34 6.49 -8.17
CA PRO A 106 2.34 6.10 -9.16
C PRO A 106 3.30 5.03 -8.63
N SER A 107 3.66 5.07 -7.34
CA SER A 107 4.48 4.02 -6.72
C SER A 107 3.77 2.66 -6.74
N ALA A 108 2.48 2.62 -6.42
CA ALA A 108 1.68 1.41 -6.48
C ALA A 108 1.54 0.88 -7.92
N ILE A 109 1.35 1.77 -8.91
CA ILE A 109 1.32 1.40 -10.32
C ILE A 109 2.66 0.75 -10.72
N VAL A 110 3.78 1.40 -10.41
CA VAL A 110 5.12 0.88 -10.68
C VAL A 110 5.31 -0.49 -10.02
N GLY A 111 4.87 -0.64 -8.76
CA GLY A 111 4.97 -1.90 -8.02
C GLY A 111 4.19 -3.03 -8.69
N THR A 112 2.95 -2.75 -9.12
CA THR A 112 2.14 -3.68 -9.90
C THR A 112 2.81 -4.04 -11.22
N LEU A 113 3.38 -3.08 -11.95
CA LEU A 113 4.02 -3.30 -13.25
C LEU A 113 5.31 -4.12 -13.13
N LEU A 114 6.18 -3.82 -12.16
CA LEU A 114 7.47 -4.48 -11.96
C LEU A 114 7.33 -5.91 -11.41
N THR A 115 6.29 -6.19 -10.64
CA THR A 115 6.10 -7.52 -10.03
C THR A 115 5.88 -8.61 -11.07
N GLY A 116 5.19 -8.32 -12.18
CA GLY A 116 4.97 -9.30 -13.24
C GLY A 116 6.26 -9.83 -13.87
N PRO A 117 7.13 -8.97 -14.43
CA PRO A 117 8.45 -9.34 -14.92
C PRO A 117 9.33 -10.02 -13.86
N LEU A 118 9.31 -9.51 -12.62
CA LEU A 118 10.11 -10.08 -11.53
C LEU A 118 9.71 -11.52 -11.22
N LEU A 119 8.40 -11.80 -11.10
CA LEU A 119 7.90 -13.17 -10.88
C LEU A 119 8.29 -14.12 -12.02
N ARG A 120 8.23 -13.66 -13.27
CA ARG A 120 8.66 -14.46 -14.43
C ARG A 120 10.16 -14.75 -14.39
N TRP A 121 10.97 -13.77 -14.01
CA TRP A 121 12.42 -13.94 -13.88
C TRP A 121 12.79 -14.90 -12.75
N LEU A 122 12.15 -14.78 -11.58
CA LEU A 122 12.33 -15.69 -10.44
C LEU A 122 11.92 -17.13 -10.78
N ALA A 123 10.82 -17.30 -11.52
CA ALA A 123 10.39 -18.62 -11.98
C ALA A 123 11.42 -19.30 -12.91
N LYS A 124 12.07 -18.51 -13.79
CA LYS A 124 13.12 -19.00 -14.70
C LYS A 124 14.42 -19.39 -13.98
N ARG A 125 14.85 -18.62 -12.96
CA ARG A 125 16.10 -18.89 -12.24
C ARG A 125 16.08 -20.10 -11.33
N ALA A 126 14.90 -20.59 -10.99
CA ALA A 126 14.72 -21.70 -10.07
C ALA A 126 14.17 -22.95 -10.77
N SER A 127 14.36 -23.03 -12.09
CA SER A 127 14.13 -24.18 -12.97
C SER A 127 15.48 -24.62 -13.52
#